data_AF-A0A7G5FEN5-F1
#
_entry.id   AF-A0A7G5FEN5-F1
#
_cell.length_a   1.000
_cell.length_b   1.000
_cell.length_c   1.000
_cell.angle_alpha   90.00
_cell.angle_beta   90.00
_cell.angle_gamma   90.00
#
_symmetry.space_group_name_H-M   'P 1'
#
loop_
_entity.id
_entity.type
_entity.pdbx_description
1 polymer ?
#
loop_
_entity_poly.entity_id
_entity_poly.type
_entity_poly.pdbx_seq_one_letter_code
_entity_poly.pdbx_strand_id
1 'polypeptide(L)'
;MADSELTNAERWEVEQAAQQELDRIERSAGKDGRSWWQANKRWTVALLPAIAAVIAASSFRYFHVYQPNTFSEAVSVAAGETAHFDREFVTEEHTFRRAAEVEVFAVQKLEEIDFPDFQPTADVELWAVATSWKAQPDITLSWCETWLTDTNGTSYGNYSELIGDKNFDKNFSSMYACVPPEATGPDAPSIFDPDPQEDPDNKRPETWRKVNVFALPPGVTPKTLQIAWEKPFYLQLELPEPGTDIVPKN
;
A
#
# COMPACT_ATOMS: atom_id res chain seq x y z
N MET A 1 -8.44 -11.00 51.02
CA MET A 1 -9.58 -10.98 50.08
C MET A 1 -10.22 -12.35 50.18
N ALA A 2 -11.35 -12.45 50.88
CA ALA A 2 -12.08 -13.71 51.03
C ALA A 2 -13.20 -13.71 49.99
N ASP A 3 -13.13 -14.67 49.08
CA ASP A 3 -14.16 -14.96 48.09
C ASP A 3 -15.26 -15.74 48.83
N SER A 4 -16.45 -15.15 49.01
CA SER A 4 -17.57 -15.87 49.63
C SER A 4 -18.26 -16.71 48.57
N GLU A 5 -17.93 -18.00 48.51
CA GLU A 5 -18.66 -18.95 47.66
C GLU A 5 -20.12 -19.03 48.10
N LEU A 6 -21.03 -18.61 47.22
CA LEU A 6 -22.47 -18.74 47.41
C LEU A 6 -22.85 -20.20 47.68
N THR A 7 -23.70 -20.42 48.68
CA THR A 7 -24.21 -21.76 48.98
C THR A 7 -25.08 -22.27 47.83
N ASN A 8 -25.20 -23.59 47.68
CA ASN A 8 -25.97 -24.19 46.58
C ASN A 8 -27.45 -23.75 46.58
N ALA A 9 -28.00 -23.37 47.73
CA ALA A 9 -29.36 -22.84 47.84
C ALA A 9 -29.47 -21.42 47.26
N GLU A 10 -28.51 -20.54 47.57
CA GLU A 10 -28.48 -19.17 47.04
C GLU A 10 -28.25 -19.16 45.53
N ARG A 11 -27.42 -20.08 45.01
CA ARG A 11 -27.24 -20.26 43.56
C ARG A 11 -28.54 -20.64 42.86
N TRP A 12 -29.31 -21.55 43.43
CA TRP A 12 -30.58 -21.99 42.85
C TRP A 12 -31.64 -20.87 42.85
N GLU A 13 -31.70 -20.04 43.89
CA GLU A 13 -32.60 -18.89 43.94
C GLU A 13 -32.24 -17.81 42.90
N VAL A 14 -30.94 -17.55 42.72
CA VAL A 14 -30.46 -16.61 41.68
C VAL A 14 -30.79 -17.14 40.28
N GLU A 15 -30.61 -18.43 40.02
CA GLU A 15 -30.95 -19.04 38.72
C GLU A 15 -32.46 -18.99 38.44
N GLN A 16 -33.31 -19.28 39.44
CA GLN A 16 -34.76 -19.19 39.30
C GLN A 16 -35.22 -17.74 39.05
N ALA A 17 -34.65 -16.77 39.77
CA ALA A 17 -34.95 -15.36 39.56
C ALA A 17 -34.51 -14.88 38.17
N ALA A 18 -33.34 -15.33 37.70
CA ALA A 18 -32.87 -15.02 36.35
C ALA A 18 -33.78 -15.62 35.27
N GLN A 19 -34.20 -16.88 35.43
CA GLN A 19 -35.09 -17.54 34.48
C GLN A 19 -36.47 -16.87 34.42
N GLN A 20 -36.99 -16.44 35.57
CA GLN A 20 -38.27 -15.76 35.66
C GLN A 20 -38.26 -14.38 34.97
N GLU A 21 -37.15 -13.66 35.02
CA GLU A 21 -36.97 -12.39 34.31
C GLU A 21 -36.76 -12.60 32.80
N LEU A 22 -36.04 -13.64 32.38
CA LEU A 22 -35.94 -14.01 30.96
C LEU A 22 -37.32 -14.33 30.36
N ASP A 23 -38.12 -15.15 31.04
CA ASP A 23 -39.47 -15.49 30.60
C ASP A 23 -40.41 -14.27 30.56
N ARG A 24 -40.16 -13.27 31.42
CA ARG A 24 -40.91 -12.01 31.43
C ARG A 24 -40.55 -11.15 30.22
N ILE A 25 -39.27 -11.04 29.90
CA ILE A 25 -38.75 -10.30 28.74
C ILE A 25 -39.28 -10.91 27.44
N GLU A 26 -39.21 -12.23 27.27
CA GLU A 26 -39.72 -12.92 26.07
C GLU A 26 -41.24 -12.71 25.89
N ARG A 27 -42.02 -12.82 26.98
CA ARG A 27 -43.47 -12.56 26.93
C ARG A 27 -43.82 -11.10 26.62
N SER A 28 -42.94 -10.15 27.00
CA SER A 28 -43.10 -8.73 26.65
C SER A 28 -42.76 -8.45 25.19
N ALA A 29 -41.79 -9.17 24.61
CA ALA A 29 -41.40 -9.02 23.22
C ALA A 29 -42.47 -9.55 22.24
N GLY A 30 -43.28 -10.53 22.66
CA GLY A 30 -44.31 -11.17 21.83
C GLY A 30 -45.73 -10.58 21.90
N LYS A 31 -45.99 -9.55 22.71
CA LYS A 31 -47.38 -9.13 23.05
C LYS A 31 -48.06 -8.16 22.08
N ASP A 32 -47.31 -7.49 21.20
CA ASP A 32 -47.88 -6.63 20.16
C ASP A 32 -47.81 -7.34 18.80
N GLY A 33 -48.94 -7.91 18.35
CA GLY A 33 -49.05 -8.62 17.06
C GLY A 33 -48.82 -7.75 15.81
N ARG A 34 -48.44 -6.48 15.96
CA ARG A 34 -47.84 -5.67 14.90
C ARG A 34 -46.33 -5.80 15.01
N SER A 35 -45.72 -6.43 14.01
CA SER A 35 -44.27 -6.43 13.83
C SER A 35 -43.72 -5.02 14.10
N TRP A 36 -42.68 -4.90 14.91
CA TRP A 36 -42.02 -3.63 15.26
C TRP A 36 -41.82 -2.70 14.03
N TRP A 37 -41.55 -3.31 12.87
CA TRP A 37 -41.41 -2.66 11.58
C TRP A 37 -42.67 -1.92 11.10
N GLN A 38 -43.86 -2.45 11.38
CA GLN A 38 -45.14 -1.80 11.04
C GLN A 38 -45.43 -0.61 11.94
N ALA A 39 -45.10 -0.69 13.23
CA ALA A 39 -45.26 0.42 14.17
C ALA A 39 -44.31 1.59 13.84
N ASN A 40 -43.13 1.30 13.31
CA ASN A 40 -42.07 2.28 13.06
C ASN A 40 -41.87 2.63 11.57
N LYS A 41 -42.75 2.19 10.67
CA LYS A 41 -42.58 2.33 9.21
C LYS A 41 -42.22 3.76 8.75
N ARG A 42 -42.83 4.80 9.35
CA ARG A 42 -42.53 6.21 9.03
C ARG A 42 -41.12 6.62 9.48
N TRP A 43 -40.68 6.17 10.65
CA TRP A 43 -39.33 6.40 11.15
C TRP A 43 -38.29 5.64 10.33
N THR A 44 -38.59 4.41 9.91
CA THR A 44 -37.71 3.64 9.01
C THR A 44 -37.53 4.33 7.66
N VAL A 45 -38.60 4.93 7.10
CA VAL A 45 -38.50 5.73 5.87
C VAL A 45 -37.68 7.01 6.08
N ALA A 46 -37.84 7.69 7.21
CA ALA A 46 -37.07 8.88 7.57
C ALA A 46 -35.59 8.57 7.88
N LEU A 47 -35.28 7.32 8.29
CA LEU A 47 -33.92 6.88 8.57
C LEU A 47 -33.04 6.85 7.31
N LEU A 48 -33.60 6.49 6.14
CA LEU A 48 -32.85 6.44 4.88
C LEU A 48 -32.21 7.80 4.49
N PRO A 49 -32.96 8.92 4.41
CA PRO A 49 -32.35 10.22 4.12
C PRO A 49 -31.42 10.69 5.24
N ALA A 50 -31.69 10.34 6.50
CA ALA A 50 -30.79 10.65 7.61
C ALA A 50 -29.44 9.92 7.48
N ILE A 51 -29.45 8.62 7.14
CA ILE A 51 -28.23 7.85 6.86
C ILE A 51 -27.50 8.45 5.66
N ALA A 52 -28.20 8.77 4.58
CA ALA A 52 -27.60 9.40 3.40
C ALA A 52 -26.92 10.74 3.75
N ALA A 53 -27.55 11.57 4.58
CA ALA A 53 -26.97 12.82 5.05
C ALA A 53 -25.73 12.60 5.93
N VAL A 54 -25.74 11.59 6.81
CA VAL A 54 -24.58 11.23 7.65
C VAL A 54 -23.41 10.72 6.79
N ILE A 55 -23.68 9.88 5.78
CA ILE A 55 -22.67 9.39 4.83
C ILE A 55 -22.10 10.58 4.04
N ALA A 56 -22.95 11.45 3.49
CA ALA A 56 -22.51 12.62 2.73
C ALA A 56 -21.71 13.62 3.57
N ALA A 57 -22.10 13.84 4.83
CA ALA A 57 -21.34 14.68 5.75
C ALA A 57 -19.98 14.04 6.09
N SER A 58 -19.92 12.71 6.19
CA SER A 58 -18.70 11.96 6.50
C SER A 58 -17.77 11.81 5.29
N SER A 59 -18.31 11.82 4.07
CA SER A 59 -17.53 11.70 2.84
C SER A 59 -16.67 12.93 2.56
N PHE A 60 -17.00 14.09 3.13
CA PHE A 60 -16.17 15.29 3.02
C PHE A 60 -14.71 15.00 3.44
N ARG A 61 -14.51 14.33 4.57
CA ARG A 61 -13.15 13.95 5.01
C ARG A 61 -12.48 12.99 4.04
N TYR A 62 -13.23 12.05 3.48
CA TYR A 62 -12.68 11.13 2.50
C TYR A 62 -12.18 11.87 1.25
N PHE A 63 -13.02 12.67 0.61
CA PHE A 63 -12.67 13.34 -0.65
C PHE A 63 -11.69 14.51 -0.50
N HIS A 64 -11.72 15.22 0.62
CA HIS A 64 -10.87 16.42 0.81
C HIS A 64 -9.62 16.18 1.66
N VAL A 65 -9.59 15.11 2.46
CA VAL A 65 -8.46 14.83 3.35
C VAL A 65 -7.80 13.50 2.99
N TYR A 66 -8.53 12.39 2.91
CA TYR A 66 -7.90 11.10 2.71
C TYR A 66 -7.48 10.85 1.27
N GLN A 67 -8.42 10.94 0.33
CA GLN A 67 -8.18 10.61 -1.07
C GLN A 67 -7.00 11.40 -1.68
N PRO A 68 -6.91 12.74 -1.53
CA PRO A 68 -5.79 13.51 -2.08
C PRO A 68 -4.45 13.17 -1.42
N ASN A 69 -4.48 12.71 -0.16
CA ASN A 69 -3.31 12.31 0.62
C ASN A 69 -3.07 10.78 0.63
N THR A 70 -3.62 10.05 -0.34
CA THR A 70 -3.39 8.61 -0.56
C THR A 70 -3.20 8.32 -2.04
N PHE A 71 -2.39 7.32 -2.38
CA PHE A 71 -2.26 6.84 -3.76
C PHE A 71 -3.58 6.20 -4.21
N SER A 72 -4.39 6.96 -4.94
CA SER A 72 -5.75 6.60 -5.31
C SER A 72 -6.04 6.74 -6.80
N GLU A 73 -5.14 7.37 -7.57
CA GLU A 73 -5.25 7.56 -9.01
C GLU A 73 -4.16 6.76 -9.74
N ALA A 74 -4.55 5.57 -10.22
CA ALA A 74 -3.64 4.67 -10.94
C ALA A 74 -3.60 4.98 -12.44
N VAL A 75 -2.41 4.94 -13.02
CA VAL A 75 -2.23 4.73 -14.46
C VAL A 75 -1.81 3.28 -14.68
N SER A 76 -2.76 2.46 -15.11
CA SER A 76 -2.55 1.04 -15.36
C SER A 76 -1.98 0.78 -16.74
N VAL A 77 -0.96 -0.07 -16.80
CA VAL A 77 -0.23 -0.44 -18.01
C VAL A 77 -0.08 -1.96 -18.04
N ALA A 78 -0.35 -2.57 -19.20
CA ALA A 78 -0.31 -4.02 -19.35
C ALA A 78 1.14 -4.54 -19.36
N ALA A 79 1.31 -5.84 -19.12
CA ALA A 79 2.63 -6.44 -19.08
C ALA A 79 3.35 -6.31 -20.44
N GLY A 80 4.61 -5.86 -20.41
CA GLY A 80 5.42 -5.61 -21.60
C GLY A 80 5.10 -4.30 -22.34
N GLU A 81 4.15 -3.50 -21.85
CA GLU A 81 3.94 -2.14 -22.34
C GLU A 81 4.78 -1.12 -21.55
N THR A 82 5.16 -0.04 -22.22
CA THR A 82 5.88 1.07 -21.60
C THR A 82 4.88 2.06 -20.99
N ALA A 83 4.97 2.27 -19.68
CA ALA A 83 4.27 3.34 -19.00
C ALA A 83 4.92 4.68 -19.36
N HIS A 84 4.12 5.64 -19.79
CA HIS A 84 4.55 7.03 -19.98
C HIS A 84 3.81 7.92 -19.01
N PHE A 85 4.54 8.77 -18.30
CA PHE A 85 3.95 9.84 -17.52
C PHE A 85 4.69 11.15 -17.74
N ASP A 86 3.92 12.22 -17.64
CA ASP A 86 4.35 13.59 -17.75
C ASP A 86 3.38 14.43 -16.92
N ARG A 87 3.87 14.92 -15.78
CA ARG A 87 3.05 15.57 -14.76
C ARG A 87 3.81 16.72 -14.13
N GLU A 88 3.06 17.77 -13.84
CA GLU A 88 3.51 18.83 -12.95
C GLU A 88 3.12 18.47 -11.51
N PHE A 89 4.02 18.74 -10.57
CA PHE A 89 3.78 18.65 -9.15
C PHE A 89 4.10 19.98 -8.49
N VAL A 90 3.25 20.39 -7.57
CA VAL A 90 3.35 21.69 -6.90
C VAL A 90 3.76 21.43 -5.46
N THR A 91 4.91 21.96 -5.06
CA THR A 91 5.26 22.15 -3.65
C THR A 91 4.85 23.58 -3.24
N GLU A 92 4.93 23.90 -1.95
CA GLU A 92 4.37 25.15 -1.38
C GLU A 92 4.72 26.42 -2.17
N GLU A 93 5.92 26.50 -2.75
CA GLU A 93 6.41 27.68 -3.47
C GLU A 93 6.80 27.43 -4.94
N HIS A 94 6.84 26.17 -5.39
CA HIS A 94 7.41 25.83 -6.70
C HIS A 94 6.60 24.76 -7.45
N THR A 95 6.55 24.88 -8.77
CA THR A 95 6.02 23.86 -9.67
C THR A 95 7.16 23.18 -10.39
N PHE A 96 7.14 21.86 -10.35
CA PHE A 96 8.15 21.01 -10.96
C PHE A 96 7.48 20.02 -11.90
N ARG A 97 8.24 19.50 -12.85
CA ARG A 97 7.74 18.53 -13.81
C ARG A 97 8.49 17.22 -13.65
N ARG A 98 7.76 16.11 -13.59
CA ARG A 98 8.33 14.77 -13.77
C ARG A 98 7.80 14.16 -15.04
N ALA A 99 8.71 13.67 -15.86
CA ALA A 99 8.38 12.89 -17.04
C ALA A 99 9.37 11.75 -17.22
N ALA A 100 8.84 10.54 -17.42
CA ALA A 100 9.63 9.38 -17.75
C ALA A 100 8.80 8.30 -18.45
N GLU A 101 9.53 7.39 -19.08
CA GLU A 101 9.04 6.14 -19.63
C GLU A 101 9.60 4.99 -18.77
N VAL A 102 8.73 4.04 -18.38
CA VAL A 102 9.09 2.89 -17.52
C VAL A 102 8.46 1.63 -18.07
N GLU A 103 9.23 0.56 -18.16
CA GLU A 103 8.75 -0.75 -18.59
C GLU A 103 9.24 -1.81 -17.60
N VAL A 104 8.35 -2.71 -17.18
CA VAL A 104 8.76 -3.94 -16.50
C VAL A 104 9.03 -4.99 -17.57
N PHE A 105 10.30 -5.32 -17.76
CA PHE A 105 10.68 -6.31 -18.78
C PHE A 105 10.87 -7.71 -18.19
N ALA A 106 11.01 -7.85 -16.87
CA ALA A 106 11.13 -9.16 -16.25
C ALA A 106 10.79 -9.16 -14.74
N VAL A 107 10.27 -10.29 -14.25
CA VAL A 107 10.13 -10.59 -12.81
C VAL A 107 10.63 -12.01 -12.51
N GLN A 108 11.29 -12.21 -11.37
CA GLN A 108 11.89 -13.49 -10.99
C GLN A 108 11.76 -13.69 -9.48
N LYS A 109 11.37 -14.90 -9.09
CA LYS A 109 11.54 -15.38 -7.72
C LYS A 109 13.00 -15.77 -7.52
N LEU A 110 13.65 -15.21 -6.52
CA LEU A 110 15.06 -15.44 -6.23
C LEU A 110 15.22 -16.68 -5.36
N GLU A 111 16.24 -17.47 -5.65
CA GLU A 111 16.68 -18.55 -4.77
C GLU A 111 17.76 -18.02 -3.80
N GLU A 112 17.84 -18.60 -2.61
CA GLU A 112 18.79 -18.19 -1.56
C GLU A 112 20.25 -18.21 -2.05
N ILE A 113 20.56 -19.07 -3.02
CA ILE A 113 21.90 -19.19 -3.61
C ILE A 113 22.27 -18.03 -4.55
N ASP A 114 21.28 -17.33 -5.11
CA ASP A 114 21.51 -16.25 -6.08
C ASP A 114 21.98 -14.95 -5.38
N PHE A 115 21.78 -14.83 -4.07
CA PHE A 115 22.16 -13.66 -3.28
C PHE A 115 22.63 -14.00 -1.86
N PRO A 116 23.89 -14.46 -1.69
CA PRO A 116 24.43 -14.81 -0.38
C PRO A 116 24.51 -13.62 0.60
N ASP A 117 24.46 -12.39 0.07
CA ASP A 117 24.52 -11.15 0.84
C ASP A 117 23.15 -10.72 1.42
N PHE A 118 22.05 -11.28 0.91
CA PHE A 118 20.72 -11.06 1.44
C PHE A 118 20.36 -12.18 2.41
N GLN A 119 20.25 -11.84 3.69
CA GLN A 119 19.76 -12.76 4.71
C GLN A 119 18.38 -12.30 5.16
N PRO A 120 17.30 -12.84 4.57
CA PRO A 120 15.96 -12.49 4.99
C PRO A 120 15.81 -12.69 6.49
N THR A 121 15.28 -11.67 7.17
CA THR A 121 15.18 -11.65 8.65
C THR A 121 13.99 -12.46 9.17
N ALA A 122 13.18 -13.00 8.26
CA ALA A 122 12.00 -13.81 8.49
C ALA A 122 11.87 -14.88 7.40
N ASP A 123 10.88 -15.76 7.55
CA ASP A 123 10.49 -16.69 6.50
C ASP A 123 9.77 -15.91 5.38
N VAL A 124 10.54 -15.45 4.39
CA VAL A 124 10.09 -14.67 3.24
C VAL A 124 10.72 -15.19 1.96
N GLU A 125 10.01 -15.01 0.85
CA GLU A 125 10.47 -15.26 -0.49
C GLU A 125 10.87 -13.94 -1.15
N LEU A 126 12.06 -13.92 -1.74
CA LEU A 126 12.57 -12.73 -2.42
C LEU A 126 12.13 -12.72 -3.89
N TRP A 127 11.73 -11.55 -4.36
CA TRP A 127 11.31 -11.32 -5.74
C TRP A 127 12.11 -10.15 -6.33
N ALA A 128 12.76 -10.39 -7.46
CA ALA A 128 13.42 -9.37 -8.25
C ALA A 128 12.50 -8.89 -9.38
N VAL A 129 12.37 -7.57 -9.52
CA VAL A 129 11.64 -6.93 -10.60
C VAL A 129 12.59 -6.03 -11.35
N ALA A 130 12.79 -6.33 -12.65
CA ALA A 130 13.65 -5.54 -13.50
C ALA A 130 12.84 -4.58 -14.37
N THR A 131 13.31 -3.34 -14.38
CA THR A 131 12.68 -2.21 -15.04
C THR A 131 13.67 -1.51 -15.96
N SER A 132 13.21 -1.11 -17.14
CA SER A 132 13.92 -0.19 -18.03
C SER A 132 13.27 1.18 -17.97
N TRP A 133 14.13 2.19 -17.98
CA TRP A 133 13.75 3.57 -17.77
C TRP A 133 14.31 4.44 -18.88
N LYS A 134 13.55 5.49 -19.19
CA LYS A 134 14.02 6.59 -20.04
C LYS A 134 13.45 7.92 -19.54
N ALA A 135 14.32 8.89 -19.29
CA ALA A 135 13.94 10.22 -18.82
C ALA A 135 15.02 11.24 -19.19
N GLN A 136 14.68 12.53 -19.16
CA GLN A 136 15.70 13.56 -19.31
C GLN A 136 16.61 13.60 -18.05
N PRO A 137 17.93 13.81 -18.20
CA PRO A 137 18.89 13.76 -17.08
C PRO A 137 18.62 14.76 -15.95
N ASP A 138 17.97 15.87 -16.29
CA ASP A 138 17.64 17.02 -15.45
C ASP A 138 16.27 16.90 -14.75
N ILE A 139 15.55 15.80 -14.95
CA ILE A 139 14.29 15.54 -14.24
C ILE A 139 14.55 14.80 -12.93
N THR A 140 14.08 15.36 -11.83
CA THR A 140 14.10 14.69 -10.52
C THR A 140 13.23 13.43 -10.51
N LEU A 141 13.84 12.26 -10.32
CA LEU A 141 13.11 10.98 -10.10
C LEU A 141 13.57 10.23 -8.84
N SER A 142 14.45 10.81 -8.04
CA SER A 142 14.82 10.26 -6.72
C SER A 142 13.61 10.18 -5.79
N TRP A 143 13.74 9.39 -4.71
CA TRP A 143 12.73 9.27 -3.65
C TRP A 143 11.37 8.72 -4.08
N CYS A 144 11.33 7.89 -5.11
CA CYS A 144 10.09 7.21 -5.46
C CYS A 144 9.74 6.14 -4.42
N GLU A 145 8.44 5.92 -4.21
CA GLU A 145 7.91 4.77 -3.49
C GLU A 145 7.65 3.64 -4.49
N THR A 146 8.06 2.41 -4.13
CA THR A 146 7.74 1.21 -4.90
C THR A 146 7.16 0.13 -4.00
N TRP A 147 6.14 -0.56 -4.50
CA TRP A 147 5.53 -1.70 -3.83
C TRP A 147 4.97 -2.69 -4.83
N LEU A 148 4.87 -3.95 -4.42
CA LEU A 148 4.20 -5.01 -5.17
C LEU A 148 2.77 -5.17 -4.69
N THR A 149 1.88 -5.60 -5.57
CA THR A 149 0.53 -6.04 -5.21
C THR A 149 0.27 -7.46 -5.70
N ASP A 150 -0.34 -8.30 -4.87
CA ASP A 150 -0.75 -9.66 -5.24
C ASP A 150 -2.11 -9.69 -5.97
N THR A 151 -2.60 -10.89 -6.29
CA THR A 151 -3.93 -11.09 -6.90
C THR A 151 -5.11 -10.69 -6.01
N ASN A 152 -4.90 -10.60 -4.69
CA ASN A 152 -5.92 -10.23 -3.70
C ASN A 152 -5.96 -8.72 -3.42
N GLY A 153 -5.03 -7.94 -3.98
CA GLY A 153 -4.88 -6.51 -3.69
C GLY A 153 -4.00 -6.21 -2.48
N THR A 154 -3.33 -7.20 -1.89
CA THR A 154 -2.41 -7.00 -0.77
C THR A 154 -1.14 -6.32 -1.26
N SER A 155 -0.71 -5.26 -0.57
CA SER A 155 0.48 -4.48 -0.95
C SER A 155 1.70 -4.83 -0.10
N TYR A 156 2.87 -4.94 -0.74
CA TYR A 156 4.15 -5.30 -0.14
C TYR A 156 5.20 -4.24 -0.52
N GLY A 157 5.62 -3.44 0.45
CA GLY A 157 6.58 -2.36 0.24
C GLY A 157 8.00 -2.86 -0.03
N ASN A 158 8.78 -2.02 -0.71
CA ASN A 158 10.23 -2.20 -0.86
C ASN A 158 10.94 -1.79 0.45
N TYR A 159 10.93 -2.69 1.44
CA TYR A 159 11.59 -2.46 2.72
C TYR A 159 12.94 -3.18 2.74
N SER A 160 14.02 -2.41 2.53
CA SER A 160 15.40 -2.91 2.58
C SER A 160 15.74 -3.62 3.91
N GLU A 161 15.05 -3.25 4.99
CA GLU A 161 15.22 -3.84 6.32
C GLU A 161 14.81 -5.32 6.38
N LEU A 162 13.84 -5.74 5.56
CA LEU A 162 13.37 -7.13 5.54
C LEU A 162 14.31 -8.06 4.77
N ILE A 163 15.11 -7.49 3.87
CA ILE A 163 16.03 -8.23 2.99
C ILE A 163 17.34 -8.57 3.72
N GLY A 164 17.67 -7.84 4.80
CA GLY A 164 18.86 -8.13 5.63
C GLY A 164 20.15 -8.05 4.81
N ASP A 165 20.37 -6.90 4.18
CA ASP A 165 21.58 -6.63 3.40
C ASP A 165 22.78 -6.39 4.33
N LYS A 166 23.73 -7.33 4.34
CA LYS A 166 24.93 -7.25 5.18
C LYS A 166 25.92 -6.18 4.73
N ASN A 167 25.92 -5.85 3.44
CA ASN A 167 26.91 -4.96 2.82
C ASN A 167 26.33 -3.57 2.53
N PHE A 168 25.02 -3.39 2.69
CA PHE A 168 24.30 -2.16 2.38
C PHE A 168 24.59 -1.70 0.94
N ASP A 169 24.32 -2.56 -0.03
CA ASP A 169 24.38 -2.22 -1.43
C ASP A 169 23.28 -1.22 -1.78
N LYS A 170 23.69 0.01 -2.05
CA LYS A 170 22.81 1.13 -2.42
C LYS A 170 21.93 0.81 -3.63
N ASN A 171 22.31 -0.13 -4.50
CA ASN A 171 21.49 -0.51 -5.64
C ASN A 171 20.11 -1.03 -5.24
N PHE A 172 20.00 -1.63 -4.05
CA PHE A 172 18.78 -2.25 -3.52
C PHE A 172 18.11 -1.42 -2.41
N SER A 173 18.68 -0.27 -2.07
CA SER A 173 18.02 0.66 -1.13
C SER A 173 16.78 1.27 -1.78
N SER A 174 15.69 1.33 -1.02
CA SER A 174 14.43 1.95 -1.43
C SER A 174 14.58 3.41 -1.85
N MET A 175 15.54 4.13 -1.27
CA MET A 175 15.90 5.51 -1.64
C MET A 175 16.26 5.66 -3.13
N TYR A 176 16.85 4.61 -3.71
CA TYR A 176 17.31 4.58 -5.10
C TYR A 176 16.45 3.64 -5.96
N ALA A 177 15.20 3.34 -5.58
CA ALA A 177 14.38 2.35 -6.30
C ALA A 177 14.15 2.69 -7.79
N CYS A 178 14.05 3.98 -8.14
CA CYS A 178 13.80 4.44 -9.51
C CYS A 178 15.03 4.98 -10.24
N VAL A 179 16.15 5.19 -9.53
CA VAL A 179 17.35 5.83 -10.10
C VAL A 179 18.61 5.03 -9.76
N PRO A 180 19.65 5.06 -10.60
CA PRO A 180 20.95 4.49 -10.23
C PRO A 180 21.55 5.24 -9.03
N PRO A 181 22.15 4.56 -8.04
CA PRO A 181 22.70 5.22 -6.85
C PRO A 181 23.92 6.11 -7.15
N GLU A 182 24.68 5.78 -8.20
CA GLU A 182 25.85 6.54 -8.66
C GLU A 182 25.51 7.59 -9.73
N ALA A 183 24.23 7.69 -10.13
CA ALA A 183 23.75 8.53 -11.21
C ALA A 183 22.29 8.97 -10.93
N THR A 184 22.04 9.63 -9.80
CA THR A 184 20.67 9.92 -9.31
C THR A 184 19.95 10.97 -10.15
N GLY A 185 20.71 11.89 -10.75
CA GLY A 185 20.17 13.12 -11.31
C GLY A 185 19.92 14.16 -10.21
N PRO A 186 19.22 15.26 -10.53
CA PRO A 186 19.02 16.34 -9.58
C PRO A 186 18.15 15.90 -8.42
N ASP A 187 18.51 16.37 -7.24
CA ASP A 187 17.75 16.10 -6.03
C ASP A 187 16.40 16.80 -6.06
N ALA A 188 15.45 16.19 -5.35
CA ALA A 188 14.15 16.79 -5.19
C ALA A 188 14.27 18.09 -4.38
N PRO A 189 13.57 19.14 -4.81
CA PRO A 189 13.38 20.34 -4.01
C PRO A 189 12.92 19.98 -2.60
N SER A 190 13.46 20.68 -1.60
CA SER A 190 13.16 20.45 -0.20
C SER A 190 12.71 21.74 0.47
N ILE A 191 12.16 21.63 1.68
CA ILE A 191 11.80 22.80 2.50
C ILE A 191 13.02 23.71 2.84
N PHE A 192 14.23 23.20 2.65
CA PHE A 192 15.47 23.95 2.88
C PHE A 192 16.09 24.47 1.57
N ASP A 193 15.64 23.94 0.43
CA ASP A 193 16.23 24.24 -0.87
C ASP A 193 15.15 24.23 -1.97
N PRO A 194 14.74 25.40 -2.45
CA PRO A 194 13.60 25.54 -3.37
C PRO A 194 13.89 25.03 -4.78
N ASP A 195 15.16 24.97 -5.19
CA ASP A 195 15.54 24.63 -6.56
C ASP A 195 16.05 23.17 -6.63
N PRO A 196 15.82 22.44 -7.74
CA PRO A 196 16.44 21.14 -7.95
C PRO A 196 17.95 21.32 -7.95
N GLN A 197 18.63 20.62 -7.04
CA GLN A 197 20.08 20.71 -6.94
C GLN A 197 20.71 19.78 -7.97
N GLU A 198 21.30 20.38 -9.00
CA GLU A 198 22.11 19.65 -9.96
C GLU A 198 23.43 19.24 -9.31
N ASP A 199 23.73 17.94 -9.34
CA ASP A 199 25.07 17.44 -9.05
C ASP A 199 25.82 17.23 -10.40
N PRO A 200 26.76 18.12 -10.76
CA PRO A 200 27.45 18.04 -12.05
C PRO A 200 28.31 16.79 -12.19
N ASP A 201 28.71 16.16 -11.08
CA ASP A 201 29.52 14.94 -11.08
C ASP A 201 28.65 13.66 -11.12
N ASN A 202 27.33 13.79 -10.96
CA ASN A 202 26.36 12.68 -10.79
C ASN A 202 25.21 12.77 -11.79
N LYS A 203 25.55 13.06 -13.06
CA LYS A 203 24.57 13.18 -14.14
C LYS A 203 24.00 11.81 -14.53
N ARG A 204 22.68 11.67 -14.39
CA ARG A 204 21.96 10.47 -14.79
C ARG A 204 21.96 10.26 -16.31
N PRO A 205 22.18 9.03 -16.82
CA PRO A 205 21.99 8.74 -18.24
C PRO A 205 20.51 8.87 -18.65
N GLU A 206 20.26 9.17 -19.93
CA GLU A 206 18.89 9.26 -20.47
C GLU A 206 18.11 7.94 -20.36
N THR A 207 18.83 6.82 -20.37
CA THR A 207 18.25 5.47 -20.26
C THR A 207 19.04 4.65 -19.27
N TRP A 208 18.35 3.89 -18.41
CA TRP A 208 18.99 2.98 -17.47
C TRP A 208 18.10 1.77 -17.16
N ARG A 209 18.65 0.80 -16.45
CA ARG A 209 17.93 -0.34 -15.92
C ARG A 209 18.06 -0.37 -14.40
N LYS A 210 17.01 -0.83 -13.72
CA LYS A 210 16.99 -1.05 -12.27
C LYS A 210 16.41 -2.42 -11.97
N VAL A 211 17.00 -3.07 -10.97
CA VAL A 211 16.42 -4.25 -10.32
C VAL A 211 16.03 -3.84 -8.92
N ASN A 212 14.76 -4.03 -8.59
CA ASN A 212 14.25 -3.85 -7.24
C ASN A 212 13.97 -5.23 -6.64
N VAL A 213 14.35 -5.43 -5.38
CA VAL A 213 14.12 -6.68 -4.65
C VAL A 213 13.05 -6.43 -3.60
N PHE A 214 12.12 -7.37 -3.48
CA PHE A 214 11.00 -7.32 -2.54
C PHE A 214 10.95 -8.60 -1.72
N ALA A 215 10.62 -8.46 -0.44
CA ALA A 215 10.38 -9.59 0.46
C ALA A 215 8.88 -9.84 0.59
N LEU A 216 8.41 -11.01 0.14
CA LEU A 216 7.02 -11.42 0.19
C LEU A 216 6.85 -12.63 1.11
N PRO A 217 5.68 -12.82 1.75
CA PRO A 217 5.39 -14.07 2.45
C PRO A 217 5.44 -15.29 1.52
N PRO A 218 5.77 -16.49 2.03
CA PRO A 218 5.82 -17.70 1.22
C PRO A 218 4.51 -18.00 0.50
N GLY A 219 4.62 -18.39 -0.78
CA GLY A 219 3.46 -18.72 -1.62
C GLY A 219 2.68 -17.52 -2.18
N VAL A 220 3.11 -16.29 -1.90
CA VAL A 220 2.56 -15.09 -2.53
C VAL A 220 3.22 -14.86 -3.89
N THR A 221 2.41 -14.73 -4.93
CA THR A 221 2.87 -14.36 -6.28
C THR A 221 2.48 -12.90 -6.55
N PRO A 222 3.45 -12.01 -6.84
CA PRO A 222 3.14 -10.63 -7.17
C PRO A 222 2.50 -10.53 -8.56
N LYS A 223 1.60 -9.58 -8.73
CA LYS A 223 0.86 -9.33 -9.98
C LYS A 223 1.22 -8.00 -10.63
N THR A 224 1.38 -6.95 -9.82
CA THR A 224 1.66 -5.60 -10.33
C THR A 224 2.78 -4.95 -9.54
N LEU A 225 3.65 -4.21 -10.23
CA LEU A 225 4.56 -3.24 -9.64
C LEU A 225 3.88 -1.88 -9.60
N GLN A 226 3.98 -1.23 -8.45
CA GLN A 226 3.45 0.10 -8.21
C GLN A 226 4.62 1.05 -8.01
N ILE A 227 4.58 2.22 -8.67
CA ILE A 227 5.61 3.25 -8.58
C ILE A 227 4.95 4.61 -8.38
N ALA A 228 5.39 5.36 -7.37
CA ALA A 228 4.82 6.67 -7.09
C ALA A 228 5.85 7.68 -6.59
N TRP A 229 5.52 8.96 -6.72
CA TRP A 229 6.28 10.07 -6.13
C TRP A 229 5.32 10.94 -5.31
N GLU A 230 4.23 11.40 -5.93
CA GLU A 230 3.23 12.26 -5.29
C GLU A 230 1.85 11.62 -5.27
N LYS A 231 1.18 11.79 -4.13
CA LYS A 231 -0.24 11.47 -4.00
C LYS A 231 -1.07 12.54 -4.72
N PRO A 232 -2.19 12.17 -5.34
CA PRO A 232 -2.81 10.84 -5.30
C PRO A 232 -2.33 9.86 -6.38
N PHE A 233 -1.33 10.21 -7.19
CA PHE A 233 -0.99 9.52 -8.42
C PHE A 233 0.00 8.35 -8.22
N TYR A 234 -0.18 7.28 -8.98
CA TYR A 234 0.82 6.21 -9.10
C TYR A 234 0.72 5.48 -10.44
N LEU A 235 1.83 4.88 -10.85
CA LEU A 235 1.90 3.95 -11.97
C LEU A 235 1.61 2.54 -11.47
N GLN A 236 0.76 1.82 -12.19
CA GLN A 236 0.48 0.41 -11.98
C GLN A 236 0.91 -0.38 -13.20
N LEU A 237 2.02 -1.09 -13.10
CA LEU A 237 2.57 -1.89 -14.18
C LEU A 237 2.28 -3.36 -13.91
N GLU A 238 1.56 -4.02 -14.82
CA GLU A 238 1.39 -5.47 -14.75
C GLU A 238 2.73 -6.17 -14.96
N LEU A 239 3.00 -7.17 -14.12
CA LEU A 239 4.22 -7.94 -14.20
C LEU A 239 4.07 -9.00 -15.30
N PRO A 240 5.13 -9.27 -16.08
CA PRO A 240 5.16 -10.44 -16.98
C PRO A 240 5.15 -11.74 -16.16
N GLU A 241 4.98 -12.86 -16.85
CA GLU A 241 5.13 -14.17 -16.21
C GLU A 241 6.56 -14.32 -15.63
N PRO A 242 6.71 -14.91 -14.41
CA PRO A 242 8.02 -15.07 -13.80
C PRO A 242 8.99 -15.88 -14.66
N GLY A 243 10.15 -15.28 -14.93
CA GLY A 243 11.28 -15.91 -15.63
C GLY A 243 12.38 -16.39 -14.69
N THR A 244 13.43 -16.99 -15.25
CA THR A 244 14.53 -17.62 -14.49
C THR A 244 15.86 -16.88 -14.51
N ASP A 245 16.02 -15.80 -15.28
CA ASP A 245 17.35 -15.22 -15.56
C ASP A 245 17.34 -13.68 -15.69
N ILE A 246 17.00 -12.98 -14.61
CA ILE A 246 17.00 -11.51 -14.56
C ILE A 246 18.26 -10.97 -13.93
N VAL A 247 18.71 -11.65 -12.87
CA VAL A 247 19.91 -11.30 -12.15
C VAL A 247 21.06 -12.07 -12.78
N PRO A 248 22.14 -11.41 -13.24
CA PRO A 248 23.32 -12.11 -13.71
C PRO A 248 23.89 -12.95 -12.56
N LYS A 249 23.98 -14.27 -12.76
CA LYS A 249 24.67 -15.18 -11.86
C LYS A 249 26.16 -14.84 -11.93
N ASN A 250 26.73 -14.38 -10.80
CA ASN A 250 28.17 -14.17 -10.65
C ASN A 250 28.92 -15.51 -10.63
#